data_AF-A0A1Z8NJ16-F1
#
_entry.id   AF-A0A1Z8NJ16-F1
#
_cell.length_a   1.000
_cell.length_b   1.000
_cell.length_c   1.000
_cell.angle_alpha   90.00
_cell.angle_beta   90.00
_cell.angle_gamma   90.00
#
_symmetry.space_group_name_H-M   'P 1'
#
loop_
_entity.id
_entity.type
_entity.pdbx_description
1 polymer ?
#
loop_
_entity_poly.entity_id
_entity_poly.type
_entity_poly.pdbx_seq_one_letter_code
_entity_poly.pdbx_strand_id
1 'polypeptide(L)'
;MPGSDSAWKERFAAWCQKGEQLSSEAGGDPKEILMVLRELEQMHRRLQEGAFRASLPSSRQQLYALLQSMEQSGGWPYIPRLQLKTLLEHLEPPSPQPVAEGSDTA
;
A
#
# COMPACT_ATOMS: atom_id res chain seq x y z
N MET A 1 21.07 -4.15 14.18
CA MET A 1 20.54 -3.90 15.53
C MET A 1 19.22 -4.65 15.69
N PRO A 2 19.20 -5.84 16.32
CA PRO A 2 18.00 -6.69 16.40
C PRO A 2 16.94 -6.24 17.44
N GLY A 3 17.22 -5.24 18.28
CA GLY A 3 16.27 -4.78 19.31
C GLY A 3 15.17 -3.82 18.82
N SER A 4 15.38 -3.14 17.68
CA SER A 4 14.40 -2.18 17.14
C SER A 4 13.15 -2.88 16.61
N ASP A 5 13.32 -4.06 16.02
CA ASP A 5 12.24 -4.80 15.38
C ASP A 5 11.29 -5.42 16.42
N SER A 6 11.79 -5.88 17.57
CA SER A 6 10.94 -6.43 18.65
C SER A 6 10.09 -5.34 19.31
N ALA A 7 10.73 -4.23 19.68
CA ALA A 7 10.03 -3.09 20.30
C ALA A 7 8.97 -2.50 19.36
N TRP A 8 9.24 -2.46 18.05
CA TRP A 8 8.25 -2.06 17.06
C TRP A 8 7.07 -3.04 16.99
N LYS A 9 7.34 -4.36 16.93
CA LYS A 9 6.30 -5.40 16.89
C LYS A 9 5.40 -5.37 18.13
N GLU A 10 5.99 -5.22 19.31
CA GLU A 10 5.24 -5.15 20.58
C GLU A 10 4.32 -3.92 20.62
N ARG A 11 4.84 -2.75 20.22
CA ARG A 11 4.05 -1.52 20.14
C ARG A 11 2.90 -1.64 19.14
N PHE A 12 3.13 -2.27 17.99
CA PHE A 12 2.10 -2.50 16.99
C PHE A 12 1.04 -3.49 17.48
N ALA A 13 1.44 -4.58 18.13
CA ALA A 13 0.52 -5.55 18.74
C ALA A 13 -0.38 -4.88 19.80
N ALA A 14 0.20 -4.05 20.67
CA ALA A 14 -0.57 -3.30 21.66
C ALA A 14 -1.55 -2.30 21.03
N TRP A 15 -1.22 -1.74 19.87
CA TRP A 15 -2.14 -0.88 19.12
C TRP A 15 -3.31 -1.68 18.52
N CYS A 16 -3.05 -2.85 17.93
CA CYS A 16 -4.10 -3.74 17.42
C CYS A 16 -5.06 -4.19 18.55
N GLN A 17 -4.52 -4.56 19.70
CA GLN A 17 -5.31 -4.97 20.86
C GLN A 17 -6.30 -3.88 21.31
N LYS A 18 -5.91 -2.60 21.26
CA LYS A 18 -6.82 -1.49 21.59
C LYS A 18 -7.96 -1.35 20.58
N GLY A 19 -7.70 -1.59 19.29
CA GLY A 19 -8.74 -1.60 18.26
C GLY A 19 -9.75 -2.75 18.45
N GLU A 20 -9.25 -3.93 18.82
CA GLU A 20 -10.10 -5.09 19.17
C GLU A 20 -10.95 -4.81 20.42
N GLN A 21 -10.38 -4.15 21.42
CA GLN A 21 -11.09 -3.76 22.63
C GLN A 21 -12.28 -2.84 22.32
N LEU A 22 -12.10 -1.82 21.46
CA LEU A 22 -13.20 -0.95 21.02
C LEU A 22 -14.34 -1.73 20.36
N SER A 23 -13.99 -2.77 19.60
CA SER A 23 -14.99 -3.64 18.95
C SER A 23 -15.72 -4.54 19.95
N SER A 24 -15.04 -4.98 21.02
CA SER A 24 -15.63 -5.74 22.12
C SER A 24 -16.56 -4.87 22.98
N GLU A 25 -16.13 -3.64 23.30
CA GLU A 25 -16.89 -2.66 24.08
C GLU A 25 -18.17 -2.21 23.37
N ALA A 26 -18.17 -2.19 22.04
CA ALA A 26 -19.35 -1.91 21.23
C ALA A 26 -20.51 -2.92 21.46
N GLY A 27 -20.26 -4.06 22.12
CA GLY A 27 -21.31 -4.96 22.59
C GLY A 27 -22.21 -5.54 21.49
N GLY A 28 -21.74 -5.53 20.23
CA GLY A 28 -22.53 -5.94 19.07
C GLY A 28 -23.40 -4.83 18.45
N ASP A 29 -23.29 -3.56 18.88
CA ASP A 29 -23.95 -2.44 18.22
C ASP A 29 -23.33 -2.22 16.82
N PRO A 30 -24.10 -2.45 15.73
CA PRO A 30 -23.60 -2.30 14.38
C PRO A 30 -23.14 -0.87 14.05
N LYS A 31 -23.68 0.17 14.70
CA LYS A 31 -23.29 1.57 14.44
C LYS A 31 -21.92 1.88 15.01
N GLU A 32 -21.65 1.43 16.23
CA GLU A 32 -20.36 1.64 16.89
C GLU A 32 -19.26 0.83 16.21
N ILE A 33 -19.54 -0.42 15.83
CA ILE A 33 -18.63 -1.24 15.02
C ILE A 33 -18.35 -0.55 13.67
N LEU A 34 -19.38 0.00 13.01
CA LEU A 34 -19.21 0.71 11.75
C LEU A 34 -18.36 1.99 11.91
N MET A 35 -18.42 2.67 13.05
CA MET A 35 -17.52 3.80 13.34
C MET A 35 -16.06 3.33 13.43
N VAL A 36 -15.79 2.24 14.15
CA VAL A 36 -14.43 1.65 14.23
C VAL A 36 -13.90 1.31 12.84
N LEU A 37 -14.71 0.64 12.02
CA LEU A 37 -14.33 0.25 10.66
C LEU A 37 -14.00 1.45 9.76
N ARG A 38 -14.81 2.52 9.84
CA ARG A 38 -14.59 3.75 9.06
C ARG A 38 -13.30 4.47 9.45
N GLU A 39 -12.97 4.49 10.74
CA GLU A 39 -11.71 5.11 11.21
C GLU A 39 -10.50 4.27 10.81
N LEU A 40 -10.58 2.95 10.89
CA LEU A 40 -9.53 2.05 10.39
C LEU A 40 -9.29 2.25 8.89
N GLU A 41 -10.34 2.37 8.09
CA GLU A 41 -10.25 2.63 6.65
C GLU A 41 -9.58 3.99 6.36
N GLN A 42 -9.98 5.05 7.07
CA GLN A 42 -9.36 6.36 6.93
C GLN A 42 -7.89 6.36 7.33
N MET A 43 -7.54 5.67 8.42
CA MET A 43 -6.16 5.52 8.83
C MET A 43 -5.35 4.74 7.79
N HIS A 44 -5.90 3.64 7.26
CA HIS A 44 -5.29 2.86 6.20
C HIS A 44 -4.99 3.74 4.97
N ARG A 45 -5.96 4.54 4.51
CA ARG A 45 -5.76 5.50 3.41
C ARG A 45 -4.61 6.47 3.68
N ARG A 46 -4.58 7.09 4.87
CA ARG A 46 -3.50 8.04 5.24
C ARG A 46 -2.12 7.38 5.24
N LEU A 47 -2.02 6.15 5.74
CA LEU A 47 -0.76 5.39 5.72
C LEU A 47 -0.33 5.05 4.29
N GLN A 48 -1.28 4.65 3.44
CA GLN A 48 -1.03 4.34 2.04
C GLN A 48 -0.55 5.56 1.25
N GLU A 49 -1.24 6.69 1.37
CA GLU A 49 -0.96 7.92 0.62
C GLU A 49 0.30 8.64 1.11
N GLY A 50 0.59 8.57 2.42
CA GLY A 50 1.74 9.22 3.04
C GLY A 50 2.95 8.31 3.15
N ALA A 51 3.06 7.62 4.30
CA ALA A 51 4.26 6.88 4.68
C ALA A 51 4.62 5.77 3.68
N PHE A 52 3.64 4.99 3.22
CA PHE A 52 3.87 3.90 2.28
C PHE A 52 4.36 4.42 0.93
N ARG A 53 3.63 5.37 0.33
CA ARG A 53 4.03 5.97 -0.96
C ARG A 53 5.40 6.63 -0.90
N ALA A 54 5.72 7.32 0.20
CA ALA A 54 7.04 7.93 0.42
C ALA A 54 8.15 6.90 0.63
N SER A 55 7.82 5.70 1.11
CA SER A 55 8.76 4.58 1.28
C SER A 55 8.95 3.72 0.04
N LEU A 56 8.20 3.97 -1.04
CA LEU A 56 8.31 3.15 -2.25
C LEU A 56 9.72 3.26 -2.85
N PRO A 57 10.33 2.13 -3.23
CA PRO A 57 11.63 2.15 -3.88
C PRO A 57 11.57 2.91 -5.20
N SER A 58 12.57 3.76 -5.46
CA SER A 58 12.73 4.46 -6.73
C SER A 58 13.31 3.58 -7.84
N SER A 59 13.99 2.49 -7.47
CA SER A 59 14.50 1.49 -8.40
C SER A 59 13.43 0.45 -8.75
N ARG A 60 13.26 0.20 -10.05
CA ARG A 60 12.34 -0.82 -10.58
C ARG A 60 12.62 -2.20 -10.00
N GLN A 61 13.89 -2.58 -9.86
CA GLN A 61 14.30 -3.86 -9.31
C GLN A 61 13.90 -4.02 -7.84
N GLN A 62 14.10 -2.99 -7.03
CA GLN A 62 13.71 -2.98 -5.62
C GLN A 62 12.19 -2.98 -5.46
N LEU A 63 11.48 -2.29 -6.34
CA LEU A 63 10.03 -2.32 -6.38
C LEU A 63 9.50 -3.73 -6.72
N TYR A 64 10.09 -4.42 -7.71
CA TYR A 64 9.72 -5.81 -8.01
C TYR A 64 9.98 -6.76 -6.83
N ALA A 65 11.11 -6.61 -6.14
CA ALA A 65 11.41 -7.42 -4.96
C ALA A 65 10.39 -7.20 -3.83
N LEU A 66 10.01 -5.93 -3.60
CA LEU A 66 8.96 -5.58 -2.64
C LEU A 66 7.62 -6.22 -3.04
N LEU A 67 7.18 -6.08 -4.29
CA LEU A 67 5.93 -6.66 -4.79
C LEU A 67 5.90 -8.19 -4.64
N GLN A 68 6.99 -8.86 -5.02
CA GLN A 68 7.10 -10.32 -4.89
C GLN A 68 7.01 -10.76 -3.43
N SER A 69 7.64 -10.03 -2.49
CA SER A 69 7.53 -10.32 -1.05
C SER A 69 6.10 -10.14 -0.50
N MET A 70 5.37 -9.16 -1.03
CA MET A 70 3.98 -8.88 -0.64
C MET A 70 3.02 -9.97 -1.15
N GLU A 71 3.24 -10.47 -2.36
CA GLU A 71 2.48 -11.59 -2.93
C GLU A 71 2.69 -12.90 -2.15
N GLN A 72 3.94 -13.20 -1.76
CA GLN A 72 4.27 -14.43 -1.03
C GLN A 72 3.73 -14.45 0.40
N SER A 73 3.62 -13.29 1.04
CA SER A 73 3.11 -13.17 2.42
C SER A 73 1.59 -12.98 2.49
N GLY A 74 0.88 -12.90 1.35
CA GLY A 74 -0.57 -12.72 1.26
C GLY A 74 -1.07 -11.33 1.69
N GLY A 75 -0.16 -10.40 1.99
CA GLY A 75 -0.43 -9.13 2.66
C GLY A 75 -0.50 -7.95 1.69
N TRP A 76 -1.35 -8.01 0.67
CA TRP A 76 -1.74 -6.77 -0.02
C TRP A 76 -2.55 -5.92 0.97
N PRO A 77 -2.12 -4.67 1.29
CA PRO A 77 -3.04 -3.69 1.88
C PRO A 77 -4.25 -3.59 0.94
N TYR A 78 -5.44 -3.22 1.44
CA TYR A 78 -6.60 -3.06 0.57
C TYR A 78 -6.36 -1.89 -0.40
N ILE A 79 -5.73 -2.17 -1.53
CA ILE A 79 -5.43 -1.22 -2.59
C ILE A 79 -6.56 -1.38 -3.61
N PRO A 80 -7.43 -0.36 -3.78
CA PRO A 80 -8.47 -0.40 -4.78
C PRO A 80 -7.85 -0.76 -6.14
N ARG A 81 -8.25 -1.89 -6.73
CA ARG A 81 -7.58 -2.54 -7.88
C ARG A 81 -7.37 -1.65 -9.10
N LEU A 82 -8.10 -0.54 -9.23
CA LEU A 82 -7.85 0.47 -10.26
C LEU A 82 -6.46 1.15 -10.10
N GLN A 83 -6.01 1.39 -8.87
CA GLN A 83 -4.78 2.15 -8.60
C GLN A 83 -3.51 1.40 -9.00
N LEU A 84 -3.55 0.06 -9.07
CA LEU A 84 -2.36 -0.72 -9.43
C LEU A 84 -2.01 -0.56 -10.92
N LYS A 85 -3.02 -0.61 -11.80
CA LYS A 85 -2.81 -0.40 -13.24
C LYS A 85 -2.28 1.01 -13.50
N THR A 86 -2.90 2.01 -12.90
CA THR A 86 -2.46 3.41 -12.99
C THR A 86 -1.05 3.62 -12.42
N LEU A 87 -0.69 2.97 -11.30
CA LEU A 87 0.68 3.03 -10.78
C LEU A 87 1.69 2.42 -11.76
N LEU A 88 1.37 1.28 -12.39
CA LEU A 88 2.24 0.63 -13.36
C LEU A 88 2.38 1.45 -14.65
N GLU A 89 1.31 2.07 -15.12
CA GLU A 89 1.29 2.98 -16.28
C GLU A 89 2.18 4.22 -16.05
N HIS A 90 2.23 4.75 -14.82
CA HIS A 90 3.12 5.87 -14.48
C HIS A 90 4.60 5.49 -14.32
N LEU A 91 4.91 4.20 -14.25
CA LEU A 91 6.27 3.65 -14.16
C LEU A 91 6.80 3.13 -15.51
N GLU A 92 5.97 3.19 -16.55
CA GLU A 92 6.36 2.87 -17.91
C GLU A 92 7.02 4.12 -18.52
N PRO A 93 8.31 4.08 -18.89
CA PRO A 93 8.89 5.20 -19.63
C PRO A 93 8.09 5.37 -20.93
N PRO A 94 7.89 6.62 -21.42
CA PRO A 94 7.17 6.82 -22.67
C PRO A 94 7.82 5.94 -23.74
N SER A 95 7.02 5.02 -24.29
CA SER A 95 7.45 4.18 -25.40
C SER A 95 8.05 5.11 -26.46
N PRO A 96 9.29 4.87 -26.94
CA PRO A 96 9.85 5.67 -28.00
C PRO A 96 8.93 5.54 -29.21
N GLN A 97 8.19 6.62 -29.50
CA GLN A 97 7.38 6.76 -30.70
C GLN A 97 8.33 6.55 -31.88
N PRO A 98 8.03 5.65 -32.83
CA PRO A 98 8.84 5.51 -34.02
C PRO A 98 8.78 6.85 -34.74
N VAL A 99 9.92 7.53 -34.82
CA VAL A 99 10.07 8.69 -35.71
C VAL A 99 9.79 8.16 -37.11
N ALA A 100 8.69 8.62 -37.70
CA ALA A 100 8.41 8.38 -39.10
C ALA A 100 9.49 9.11 -39.90
N GLU A 101 10.56 8.39 -40.24
CA GLU A 101 11.52 8.85 -41.23
C GLU A 101 10.77 8.93 -42.55
N GLY A 102 10.39 10.17 -42.87
CA GLY A 102 9.81 10.53 -44.15
C GLY A 102 10.70 10.03 -45.26
N SER A 103 10.11 9.24 -46.13
CA SER A 103 10.59 9.01 -47.48
C SER A 103 10.95 10.35 -48.11
N ASP A 104 12.19 10.49 -48.57
CA ASP A 104 12.39 11.26 -49.78
C ASP A 104 13.23 10.45 -50.77
N THR A 105 12.68 10.44 -51.97
CA THR A 105 12.99 9.58 -53.09
C THR A 105 13.33 10.53 -54.22
N ALA A 106 14.62 10.70 -54.54
CA ALA A 106 15.16 11.12 -55.85
C ALA A 106 16.61 11.58 -55.73
#